data_AF-A0A5D3G057-F1
#
_entry.id   AF-A0A5D3G057-F1
#
_cell.length_a   1.000
_cell.length_b   1.000
_cell.length_c   1.000
_cell.angle_alpha   90.00
_cell.angle_beta   90.00
_cell.angle_gamma   90.00
#
_symmetry.space_group_name_H-M   'P 1'
#
loop_
_entity.id
_entity.type
_entity.pdbx_description
1 polymer ?
#
loop_
_entity_poly.entity_id
_entity_poly.type
_entity_poly.pdbx_seq_one_letter_code
_entity_poly.pdbx_strand_id
1 'polypeptide(L)'
;MGPVGRAAVETAYWGNGQTPTAATRTAGRPTTAPGGRAGGVALAGPAGGVVPGSSAGRHAGATNGQGGFGTFEYWAHAASVLPLGDWPLFAFRRRAYLQRGWRWHKVPEGVCDEIRARLKADGPLTTKELGGAKASAEWWDWSDHKIGIEWLLDIGEVVCVQRVGWRRVYDLAERAVPAELLARELDDDACLTALVARAGRALGVGTRADLADYYRLKQDQVEQVVEATALVPVKVAGWTQRAWADPDALAELPGLRGRHATTLLSPFDSLVWDRARTSRVFGFDHRLEAYVPRAKRVHGYFAMPLLAGGRLLGRVDPAREGRTLIARQVSMEARATGTPSRTESSAAALATALWRAASWVGCDDVRVERSDLPRDILDSALKNATPA
;
A
#
# COMPACT_ATOMS: atom_id res chain seq x y z
N MET A 1 -2.82 -11.65 5.28
CA MET A 1 -1.82 -11.36 4.23
C MET A 1 -0.95 -12.60 4.09
N GLY A 2 -0.80 -13.15 2.88
CA GLY A 2 0.07 -14.31 2.63
C GLY A 2 1.50 -13.88 2.23
N PRO A 3 2.52 -14.75 2.38
CA PRO A 3 3.92 -14.42 2.11
C PRO A 3 4.21 -14.03 0.64
N VAL A 4 3.34 -14.39 -0.30
CA VAL A 4 3.52 -14.19 -1.75
C VAL A 4 3.57 -12.70 -2.16
N GLY A 5 2.91 -11.80 -1.43
CA GLY A 5 2.89 -10.37 -1.76
C GLY A 5 4.10 -9.56 -1.27
N ARG A 6 4.79 -10.03 -0.21
CA ARG A 6 5.81 -9.25 0.49
C ARG A 6 7.13 -9.17 -0.29
N ALA A 7 7.61 -10.31 -0.78
CA ALA A 7 8.88 -10.40 -1.51
C ALA A 7 8.89 -9.61 -2.83
N ALA A 8 7.74 -9.55 -3.53
CA ALA A 8 7.62 -8.80 -4.78
C ALA A 8 7.70 -7.28 -4.55
N VAL A 9 7.06 -6.77 -3.50
CA VAL A 9 7.12 -5.34 -3.13
C VAL A 9 8.51 -4.96 -2.59
N GLU A 10 9.11 -5.80 -1.76
CA GLU A 10 10.47 -5.56 -1.23
C GLU A 10 11.52 -5.52 -2.35
N THR A 11 11.44 -6.44 -3.32
CA THR A 11 12.35 -6.45 -4.49
C THR A 11 12.14 -5.24 -5.40
N ALA A 12 10.89 -4.87 -5.68
CA ALA A 12 10.56 -3.79 -6.63
C ALA A 12 10.95 -2.39 -6.13
N TYR A 13 10.80 -2.11 -4.83
CA TYR A 13 11.02 -0.78 -4.25
C TYR A 13 12.35 -0.63 -3.51
N TRP A 14 12.93 -1.72 -2.99
CA TRP A 14 14.09 -1.67 -2.09
C TRP A 14 15.22 -2.66 -2.45
N GLY A 15 15.10 -3.36 -3.58
CA GLY A 15 16.14 -4.27 -4.09
C GLY A 15 17.45 -3.53 -4.39
N ASN A 16 18.55 -4.00 -3.76
CA ASN A 16 19.87 -3.38 -3.86
C ASN A 16 20.37 -3.26 -5.31
N GLY A 17 20.92 -2.09 -5.65
CA GLY A 17 21.65 -1.91 -6.90
C GLY A 17 22.98 -2.67 -6.89
N GLN A 18 22.99 -3.87 -7.46
CA GLN A 18 24.22 -4.56 -7.87
C GLN A 18 24.31 -4.58 -9.40
N THR A 19 25.27 -3.85 -9.93
CA THR A 19 25.67 -3.90 -11.34
C THR A 19 26.27 -5.29 -11.63
N PRO A 20 25.78 -6.05 -12.62
CA PRO A 20 26.37 -7.34 -12.94
C PRO A 20 27.74 -7.15 -13.59
N THR A 21 28.81 -7.57 -12.92
CA THR A 21 30.11 -7.80 -13.56
C THR A 21 30.03 -9.06 -14.42
N ALA A 22 30.64 -9.00 -15.61
CA ALA A 22 30.57 -10.09 -16.57
C ALA A 22 31.41 -11.30 -16.14
N ALA A 23 30.82 -12.50 -16.22
CA ALA A 23 31.53 -13.78 -16.05
C ALA A 23 31.05 -14.82 -17.09
N THR A 24 31.85 -14.94 -18.14
CA THR A 24 32.22 -16.13 -18.93
C THR A 24 31.31 -17.37 -18.90
N ARG A 25 30.84 -17.78 -20.10
CA ARG A 25 30.26 -19.10 -20.37
C ARG A 25 31.25 -20.24 -20.10
N THR A 26 30.78 -21.32 -19.47
CA THR A 26 31.21 -22.69 -19.76
C THR A 26 30.01 -23.62 -19.75
N ALA A 27 30.01 -24.62 -20.65
CA ALA A 27 28.89 -25.54 -20.85
C ALA A 27 29.08 -26.85 -20.08
N GLY A 28 27.99 -27.44 -19.59
CA GLY A 28 27.98 -28.77 -18.98
C GLY A 28 26.59 -29.40 -19.07
N ARG A 29 26.49 -30.55 -19.74
CA ARG A 29 25.28 -31.37 -19.89
C ARG A 29 25.54 -32.72 -19.21
N PRO A 30 24.59 -33.23 -18.40
CA PRO A 30 23.96 -34.53 -18.71
C PRO A 30 22.44 -34.49 -18.44
N THR A 31 21.52 -35.00 -19.27
CA THR A 31 21.18 -36.41 -19.65
C THR A 31 20.69 -37.34 -18.53
N THR A 32 19.50 -37.92 -18.82
CA THR A 32 18.92 -39.20 -18.36
C THR A 32 18.41 -39.40 -16.92
N ALA A 33 17.07 -39.44 -16.81
CA ALA A 33 16.29 -40.36 -15.96
C ALA A 33 16.15 -41.76 -16.69
N PRO A 34 15.37 -42.78 -16.26
CA PRO A 34 14.37 -42.84 -15.17
C PRO A 34 14.30 -44.18 -14.36
N GLY A 35 13.31 -44.31 -13.46
CA GLY A 35 12.66 -45.60 -13.14
C GLY A 35 12.45 -45.94 -11.65
N GLY A 36 11.21 -46.32 -11.27
CA GLY A 36 10.86 -46.87 -9.95
C GLY A 36 9.35 -46.78 -9.65
N ARG A 37 8.69 -47.88 -9.26
CA ARG A 37 7.20 -48.00 -9.22
C ARG A 37 6.71 -48.75 -7.97
N ALA A 38 5.46 -48.44 -7.55
CA ALA A 38 4.44 -49.32 -6.92
C ALA A 38 4.36 -49.53 -5.37
N GLY A 39 3.09 -49.66 -4.89
CA GLY A 39 2.62 -50.14 -3.56
C GLY A 39 2.71 -49.11 -2.41
N GLY A 40 1.86 -49.02 -1.38
CA GLY A 40 0.69 -49.75 -0.86
C GLY A 40 0.59 -49.49 0.68
N VAL A 41 -0.50 -49.64 1.47
CA VAL A 41 -1.91 -50.05 1.31
C VAL A 41 -2.74 -49.32 2.43
N ALA A 42 -4.08 -49.28 2.36
CA ALA A 42 -4.97 -48.64 3.36
C ALA A 42 -5.20 -49.46 4.65
N LEU A 43 -5.73 -48.84 5.72
CA LEU A 43 -6.64 -49.43 6.75
C LEU A 43 -7.25 -48.36 7.68
N ALA A 44 -8.32 -48.67 8.42
CA ALA A 44 -9.17 -47.68 9.12
C ALA A 44 -9.74 -48.14 10.49
N GLY A 45 -9.97 -47.17 11.40
CA GLY A 45 -10.85 -47.27 12.60
C GLY A 45 -10.32 -48.03 13.83
N PRO A 46 -11.00 -47.99 15.01
CA PRO A 46 -12.32 -47.38 15.30
C PRO A 46 -12.38 -46.46 16.57
N ALA A 47 -13.59 -46.24 17.09
CA ALA A 47 -14.09 -45.08 17.86
C ALA A 47 -14.12 -45.15 19.42
N GLY A 48 -14.44 -43.99 20.04
CA GLY A 48 -14.97 -43.79 21.42
C GLY A 48 -14.41 -42.53 22.13
N GLY A 49 -15.12 -41.66 22.86
CA GLY A 49 -16.58 -41.43 23.05
C GLY A 49 -16.87 -40.20 23.97
N VAL A 50 -18.04 -39.54 23.80
CA VAL A 50 -18.87 -38.71 24.76
C VAL A 50 -18.14 -37.66 25.67
N VAL A 51 -18.13 -36.33 25.38
CA VAL A 51 -19.12 -35.23 25.74
C VAL A 51 -19.14 -34.83 27.26
N PRO A 52 -19.34 -33.55 27.71
CA PRO A 52 -19.67 -32.26 27.04
C PRO A 52 -18.75 -31.03 27.33
N GLY A 53 -18.93 -29.91 26.62
CA GLY A 53 -18.38 -28.59 27.02
C GLY A 53 -18.71 -27.40 26.10
N SER A 54 -19.47 -26.42 26.62
CA SER A 54 -19.73 -25.05 26.12
C SER A 54 -20.17 -24.82 24.66
N SER A 55 -21.38 -24.31 24.49
CA SER A 55 -21.94 -23.80 23.23
C SER A 55 -21.39 -22.43 22.84
N ALA A 56 -20.53 -22.36 21.83
CA ALA A 56 -20.25 -21.13 21.09
C ALA A 56 -21.17 -21.05 19.85
N GLY A 57 -22.05 -20.05 19.83
CA GLY A 57 -22.97 -19.83 18.71
C GLY A 57 -22.22 -19.48 17.42
N ARG A 58 -22.45 -20.25 16.35
CA ARG A 58 -21.93 -19.93 15.02
C ARG A 58 -22.74 -18.77 14.45
N HIS A 59 -22.11 -17.63 14.20
CA HIS A 59 -22.62 -16.66 13.25
C HIS A 59 -22.00 -16.94 11.88
N ALA A 60 -22.82 -17.39 10.95
CA ALA A 60 -22.44 -17.68 9.58
C ALA A 60 -22.28 -16.37 8.79
N GLY A 61 -21.15 -15.69 8.97
CA GLY A 61 -20.70 -14.65 8.04
C GLY A 61 -20.23 -15.32 6.74
N ALA A 62 -20.84 -14.97 5.61
CA ALA A 62 -20.56 -15.59 4.32
C ALA A 62 -19.12 -15.31 3.84
N THR A 63 -18.21 -16.26 4.06
CA THR A 63 -16.84 -16.24 3.53
C THR A 63 -16.80 -16.78 2.10
N ASN A 64 -17.28 -15.99 1.14
CA ASN A 64 -17.13 -16.31 -0.28
C ASN A 64 -15.70 -16.02 -0.77
N GLY A 65 -14.99 -17.08 -1.19
CA GLY A 65 -13.80 -16.98 -2.04
C GLY A 65 -12.45 -16.86 -1.33
N GLN A 66 -11.94 -17.96 -0.78
CA GLN A 66 -10.48 -18.07 -0.52
C GLN A 66 -9.74 -18.33 -1.83
N GLY A 67 -9.05 -17.30 -2.32
CA GLY A 67 -8.35 -17.30 -3.59
C GLY A 67 -8.16 -15.86 -4.07
N GLY A 68 -7.52 -15.02 -3.24
CA GLY A 68 -7.43 -13.58 -3.51
C GLY A 68 -6.75 -13.32 -4.85
N PHE A 69 -7.44 -12.61 -5.74
CA PHE A 69 -7.08 -12.37 -7.15
C PHE A 69 -5.73 -11.65 -7.41
N GLY A 70 -4.88 -11.44 -6.41
CA GLY A 70 -3.67 -10.63 -6.52
C GLY A 70 -3.96 -9.13 -6.43
N THR A 71 -3.13 -8.32 -7.08
CA THR A 71 -3.20 -6.85 -7.03
C THR A 71 -2.89 -6.22 -8.39
N PHE A 72 -3.40 -5.02 -8.64
CA PHE A 72 -3.04 -4.19 -9.80
C PHE A 72 -2.59 -2.79 -9.38
N GLU A 73 -1.82 -2.12 -10.23
CA GLU A 73 -1.58 -0.68 -10.12
C GLU A 73 -2.64 0.12 -10.88
N TYR A 74 -3.26 1.09 -10.23
CA TYR A 74 -4.14 2.05 -10.87
C TYR A 74 -4.29 3.34 -10.06
N TRP A 75 -4.98 4.33 -10.60
CA TRP A 75 -5.25 5.59 -9.92
C TRP A 75 -6.36 5.42 -8.88
N ALA A 76 -5.99 5.61 -7.61
CA ALA A 76 -6.89 5.82 -6.47
C ALA A 76 -6.57 7.20 -5.87
N HIS A 77 -6.14 7.29 -4.60
CA HIS A 77 -5.60 8.52 -4.01
C HIS A 77 -4.42 9.08 -4.85
N ALA A 78 -3.52 8.18 -5.27
CA ALA A 78 -2.41 8.44 -6.19
C ALA A 78 -2.27 7.23 -7.14
N ALA A 79 -1.08 6.98 -7.70
CA ALA A 79 -0.76 5.68 -8.27
C ALA A 79 -0.65 4.67 -7.12
N SER A 80 -1.65 3.78 -7.00
CA SER A 80 -1.84 2.90 -5.84
C SER A 80 -1.85 1.44 -6.26
N VAL A 81 -1.37 0.57 -5.37
CA VAL A 81 -1.55 -0.89 -5.48
C VAL A 81 -2.89 -1.25 -4.84
N LEU A 82 -3.75 -1.93 -5.59
CA LEU A 82 -5.15 -2.21 -5.24
C LEU A 82 -5.43 -3.71 -5.33
N PRO A 83 -6.31 -4.29 -4.48
CA PRO A 83 -6.76 -5.67 -4.61
C PRO A 83 -7.39 -5.92 -5.99
N LEU A 84 -7.02 -6.98 -6.71
CA LEU A 84 -7.51 -7.15 -8.09
C LEU A 84 -9.02 -7.36 -8.19
N GLY A 85 -9.67 -7.92 -7.16
CA GLY A 85 -11.12 -7.98 -7.04
C GLY A 85 -11.84 -6.62 -7.08
N ASP A 86 -11.09 -5.52 -6.98
CA ASP A 86 -11.60 -4.15 -7.05
C ASP A 86 -11.61 -3.60 -8.49
N TRP A 87 -11.02 -4.33 -9.45
CA TRP A 87 -10.94 -3.94 -10.86
C TRP A 87 -12.26 -3.42 -11.46
N PRO A 88 -13.44 -4.04 -11.20
CA PRO A 88 -14.72 -3.54 -11.70
C PRO A 88 -15.08 -2.14 -11.16
N LEU A 89 -14.71 -1.84 -9.92
CA LEU A 89 -15.10 -0.59 -9.23
C LEU A 89 -14.44 0.66 -9.84
N PHE A 90 -13.40 0.49 -10.65
CA PHE A 90 -12.71 1.59 -11.32
C PHE A 90 -13.22 1.83 -12.75
N ALA A 91 -14.26 1.13 -13.19
CA ALA A 91 -14.86 1.30 -14.51
C ALA A 91 -15.35 2.74 -14.78
N PHE A 92 -15.96 3.40 -13.78
CA PHE A 92 -16.36 4.81 -13.88
C PHE A 92 -15.18 5.73 -14.28
N ARG A 93 -13.99 5.47 -13.74
CA ARG A 93 -12.79 6.26 -14.00
C ARG A 93 -12.21 5.96 -15.39
N ARG A 94 -12.23 4.69 -15.82
CA ARG A 94 -11.87 4.29 -17.20
C ARG A 94 -12.79 4.95 -18.23
N ARG A 95 -14.11 4.92 -18.00
CA ARG A 95 -15.12 5.62 -18.82
C ARG A 95 -14.89 7.13 -18.86
N ALA A 96 -14.65 7.77 -17.72
CA ALA A 96 -14.37 9.21 -17.66
C ALA A 96 -13.07 9.60 -18.40
N TYR A 97 -12.03 8.75 -18.38
CA TYR A 97 -10.85 8.95 -19.21
C TYR A 97 -11.21 8.81 -20.69
N LEU A 98 -11.82 7.71 -21.12
CA LEU A 98 -12.25 7.45 -22.50
C LEU A 98 -13.07 8.62 -23.09
N GLN A 99 -14.09 9.10 -22.37
CA GLN A 99 -14.92 10.24 -22.76
C GLN A 99 -14.12 11.53 -22.95
N ARG A 100 -13.08 11.75 -22.16
CA ARG A 100 -12.19 12.91 -22.27
C ARG A 100 -11.19 12.77 -23.44
N GLY A 101 -10.84 11.55 -23.83
CA GLY A 101 -9.93 11.24 -24.94
C GLY A 101 -8.44 11.56 -24.70
N TRP A 102 -8.08 12.12 -23.54
CA TRP A 102 -6.70 12.40 -23.12
C TRP A 102 -6.66 12.72 -21.62
N ARG A 103 -5.47 12.61 -20.99
CA ARG A 103 -5.28 13.03 -19.59
C ARG A 103 -4.39 14.26 -19.42
N TRP A 104 -3.19 14.21 -19.97
CA TRP A 104 -2.20 15.31 -19.95
C TRP A 104 -1.75 15.69 -21.37
N HIS A 105 -1.51 14.68 -22.19
CA HIS A 105 -1.18 14.82 -23.61
C HIS A 105 -2.22 14.05 -24.42
N LYS A 106 -2.54 14.53 -25.64
CA LYS A 106 -3.23 13.71 -26.64
C LYS A 106 -2.27 12.62 -27.10
N VAL A 107 -2.74 11.39 -27.22
CA VAL A 107 -1.93 10.32 -27.82
C VAL A 107 -1.80 10.57 -29.32
N PRO A 108 -0.61 10.49 -29.92
CA PRO A 108 -0.47 10.55 -31.37
C PRO A 108 -1.18 9.37 -32.07
N GLU A 109 -1.59 9.60 -33.31
CA GLU A 109 -2.32 8.60 -34.11
C GLU A 109 -1.48 7.32 -34.32
N GLY A 110 -2.12 6.15 -34.34
CA GLY A 110 -1.49 4.84 -34.53
C GLY A 110 -0.69 4.31 -33.34
N VAL A 111 -0.21 5.14 -32.42
CA VAL A 111 0.67 4.73 -31.29
C VAL A 111 0.02 3.69 -30.37
N CYS A 112 -1.28 3.84 -30.07
CA CYS A 112 -1.99 2.84 -29.27
C CYS A 112 -2.05 1.47 -29.97
N ASP A 113 -2.24 1.45 -31.29
CA ASP A 113 -2.35 0.21 -32.07
C ASP A 113 -1.00 -0.48 -32.23
N GLU A 114 0.08 0.30 -32.41
CA GLU A 114 1.45 -0.22 -32.35
C GLU A 114 1.73 -0.88 -30.99
N ILE A 115 1.41 -0.21 -29.88
CA ILE A 115 1.61 -0.74 -28.52
C ILE A 115 0.79 -2.03 -28.31
N ARG A 116 -0.50 -2.04 -28.69
CA ARG A 116 -1.35 -3.23 -28.62
C ARG A 116 -0.76 -4.39 -29.42
N ALA A 117 -0.29 -4.13 -30.65
CA ALA A 117 0.32 -5.13 -31.50
C ALA A 117 1.62 -5.69 -30.88
N ARG A 118 2.50 -4.82 -30.35
CA ARG A 118 3.73 -5.22 -29.65
C ARG A 118 3.45 -6.07 -28.42
N LEU A 119 2.53 -5.66 -27.53
CA LEU A 119 2.15 -6.45 -26.36
C LEU A 119 1.50 -7.78 -26.76
N LYS A 120 0.67 -7.80 -27.81
CA LYS A 120 0.06 -9.03 -28.32
C LYS A 120 1.08 -10.02 -28.86
N ALA A 121 2.10 -9.54 -29.59
CA ALA A 121 3.13 -10.38 -30.21
C ALA A 121 4.23 -10.82 -29.22
N ASP A 122 4.77 -9.88 -28.44
CA ASP A 122 5.97 -10.09 -27.63
C ASP A 122 5.66 -10.45 -26.17
N GLY A 123 4.41 -10.26 -25.72
CA GLY A 123 4.02 -10.41 -24.32
C GLY A 123 4.30 -9.17 -23.48
N PRO A 124 4.58 -9.32 -22.16
CA PRO A 124 4.79 -8.19 -21.27
C PRO A 124 6.06 -7.39 -21.59
N LEU A 125 5.94 -6.06 -21.75
CA LEU A 125 7.05 -5.16 -22.12
C LEU A 125 7.16 -3.95 -21.19
N THR A 126 8.37 -3.43 -20.99
CA THR A 126 8.58 -2.10 -20.38
C THR A 126 8.42 -0.97 -21.41
N THR A 127 8.21 0.26 -20.95
CA THR A 127 8.21 1.46 -21.82
C THR A 127 9.49 1.60 -22.67
N LYS A 128 10.63 1.04 -22.22
CA LYS A 128 11.88 1.06 -22.99
C LYS A 128 11.84 0.09 -24.17
N GLU A 129 11.31 -1.12 -23.98
CA GLU A 129 11.22 -2.16 -25.03
C GLU A 129 10.12 -1.86 -26.06
N LEU A 130 9.12 -1.07 -25.66
CA LEU A 130 8.14 -0.42 -26.53
C LEU A 130 8.72 0.74 -27.37
N GLY A 131 10.03 1.05 -27.28
CA GLY A 131 10.66 2.14 -28.04
C GLY A 131 10.62 3.52 -27.38
N GLY A 132 9.98 3.65 -26.21
CA GLY A 132 9.76 4.92 -25.51
C GLY A 132 10.99 5.58 -24.87
N ALA A 133 12.21 5.29 -25.32
CA ALA A 133 13.45 5.86 -24.80
C ALA A 133 14.30 6.48 -25.92
N LYS A 134 13.99 7.74 -26.29
CA LYS A 134 14.93 8.57 -27.05
C LYS A 134 16.14 8.87 -26.17
N ALA A 135 17.35 8.52 -26.61
CA ALA A 135 18.58 8.65 -25.82
C ALA A 135 19.05 10.11 -25.58
N SER A 136 18.35 11.08 -26.16
CA SER A 136 18.73 12.51 -26.21
C SER A 136 17.67 13.46 -25.64
N ALA A 137 16.64 12.93 -24.99
CA ALA A 137 15.48 13.70 -24.53
C ALA A 137 15.62 14.13 -23.06
N GLU A 138 15.28 15.39 -22.77
CA GLU A 138 15.28 15.94 -21.41
C GLU A 138 14.21 15.24 -20.54
N TRP A 139 14.37 15.25 -19.21
CA TRP A 139 13.56 14.40 -18.31
C TRP A 139 12.05 14.73 -18.26
N TRP A 140 11.62 15.81 -18.92
CA TRP A 140 10.22 16.19 -19.10
C TRP A 140 9.64 15.84 -20.48
N ASP A 141 10.45 15.42 -21.45
CA ASP A 141 10.00 15.03 -22.79
C ASP A 141 9.48 13.59 -22.77
N TRP A 142 8.15 13.45 -22.80
CA TRP A 142 7.49 12.15 -22.83
C TRP A 142 7.47 11.64 -24.26
N SER A 143 8.16 10.53 -24.51
CA SER A 143 8.07 9.81 -25.78
C SER A 143 6.62 9.43 -26.10
N ASP A 144 6.30 9.36 -27.39
CA ASP A 144 4.97 9.04 -27.89
C ASP A 144 4.46 7.71 -27.30
N HIS A 145 5.31 6.68 -27.26
CA HIS A 145 5.01 5.40 -26.61
C HIS A 145 4.79 5.49 -25.10
N LYS A 146 5.43 6.44 -24.39
CA LYS A 146 5.17 6.69 -22.97
C LYS A 146 3.79 7.35 -22.76
N ILE A 147 3.41 8.26 -23.64
CA ILE A 147 2.06 8.87 -23.66
C ILE A 147 1.02 7.79 -23.94
N GLY A 148 1.24 6.96 -24.97
CA GLY A 148 0.34 5.87 -25.34
C GLY A 148 0.17 4.79 -24.26
N ILE A 149 1.26 4.30 -23.66
CA ILE A 149 1.17 3.22 -22.66
C ILE A 149 0.51 3.67 -21.34
N GLU A 150 0.78 4.89 -20.87
CA GLU A 150 0.12 5.43 -19.68
C GLU A 150 -1.36 5.77 -19.98
N TRP A 151 -1.70 6.16 -21.23
CA TRP A 151 -3.11 6.27 -21.64
C TRP A 151 -3.83 4.93 -21.66
N LEU A 152 -3.24 3.88 -22.27
CA LEU A 152 -3.81 2.53 -22.28
C LEU A 152 -3.96 1.95 -20.86
N LEU A 153 -3.06 2.31 -19.95
CA LEU A 153 -3.20 2.04 -18.51
C LEU A 153 -4.37 2.83 -17.89
N ASP A 154 -4.49 4.13 -18.18
CA ASP A 154 -5.56 4.98 -17.66
C ASP A 154 -6.96 4.51 -18.11
N ILE A 155 -7.12 4.04 -19.35
CA ILE A 155 -8.39 3.46 -19.82
C ILE A 155 -8.55 1.96 -19.50
N GLY A 156 -7.53 1.33 -18.92
CA GLY A 156 -7.53 -0.06 -18.46
C GLY A 156 -7.54 -1.14 -19.55
N GLU A 157 -7.08 -0.82 -20.75
CA GLU A 157 -6.75 -1.84 -21.77
C GLU A 157 -5.43 -2.55 -21.45
N VAL A 158 -4.55 -1.90 -20.69
CA VAL A 158 -3.23 -2.37 -20.27
C VAL A 158 -3.13 -2.28 -18.76
N VAL A 159 -2.35 -3.18 -18.15
CA VAL A 159 -2.04 -3.15 -16.71
C VAL A 159 -0.53 -3.31 -16.45
N CYS A 160 -0.06 -2.80 -15.32
CA CYS A 160 1.26 -3.16 -14.80
C CYS A 160 1.18 -4.58 -14.19
N VAL A 161 1.88 -5.55 -14.78
CA VAL A 161 1.91 -6.94 -14.30
C VAL A 161 3.06 -7.21 -13.31
N GLN A 162 4.15 -6.45 -13.40
CA GLN A 162 5.27 -6.51 -12.47
C GLN A 162 6.16 -5.26 -12.56
N ARG A 163 7.12 -5.15 -11.64
CA ARG A 163 8.11 -4.08 -11.61
C ARG A 163 9.54 -4.63 -11.62
N VAL A 164 10.40 -4.07 -12.48
CA VAL A 164 11.84 -4.36 -12.51
C VAL A 164 12.58 -3.12 -12.00
N GLY A 165 12.69 -3.07 -10.67
CA GLY A 165 12.97 -1.82 -9.94
C GLY A 165 11.85 -0.81 -10.16
N TRP A 166 12.22 0.45 -10.42
CA TRP A 166 11.25 1.53 -10.66
C TRP A 166 10.44 1.43 -11.98
N ARG A 167 10.82 0.52 -12.90
CA ARG A 167 10.18 0.36 -14.20
C ARG A 167 8.99 -0.58 -14.12
N ARG A 168 7.82 -0.13 -14.61
CA ARG A 168 6.66 -0.99 -14.88
C ARG A 168 6.94 -1.90 -16.08
N VAL A 169 6.47 -3.14 -15.98
CA VAL A 169 6.27 -4.05 -17.11
C VAL A 169 4.77 -4.13 -17.35
N TYR A 170 4.35 -3.87 -18.57
CA TYR A 170 2.96 -3.76 -18.98
C TYR A 170 2.54 -4.98 -19.79
N ASP A 171 1.30 -5.44 -19.63
CA ASP A 171 0.65 -6.41 -20.53
C ASP A 171 -0.83 -6.03 -20.71
N LEU A 172 -1.49 -6.66 -21.68
CA LEU A 172 -2.91 -6.47 -21.97
C LEU A 172 -3.76 -6.90 -20.76
N ALA A 173 -4.76 -6.10 -20.42
CA ALA A 173 -5.68 -6.40 -19.31
C ALA A 173 -6.41 -7.74 -19.51
N GLU A 174 -6.74 -8.10 -20.75
CA GLU A 174 -7.36 -9.39 -21.13
C GLU A 174 -6.52 -10.64 -20.79
N ARG A 175 -5.21 -10.49 -20.56
CA ARG A 175 -4.32 -11.59 -20.17
C ARG A 175 -4.05 -11.64 -18.67
N ALA A 176 -4.12 -10.49 -18.01
CA ALA A 176 -3.66 -10.31 -16.63
C ALA A 176 -4.79 -10.18 -15.61
N VAL A 177 -5.99 -9.79 -16.04
CA VAL A 177 -7.18 -9.66 -15.18
C VAL A 177 -8.06 -10.90 -15.36
N PRO A 178 -8.49 -11.59 -14.28
CA PRO A 178 -9.44 -12.69 -14.34
C PRO A 178 -10.68 -12.33 -15.15
N ALA A 179 -11.10 -13.22 -16.05
CA ALA A 179 -12.16 -12.95 -17.04
C ALA A 179 -13.49 -12.54 -16.39
N GLU A 180 -13.81 -13.10 -15.22
CA GLU A 180 -14.98 -12.78 -14.40
C GLU A 180 -14.95 -11.38 -13.77
N LEU A 181 -13.76 -10.80 -13.60
CA LEU A 181 -13.58 -9.41 -13.14
C LEU A 181 -13.52 -8.45 -14.33
N LEU A 182 -12.91 -8.87 -15.44
CA LEU A 182 -12.80 -8.08 -16.66
C LEU A 182 -14.17 -7.88 -17.32
N ALA A 183 -15.00 -8.93 -17.41
CA ALA A 183 -16.33 -8.88 -17.99
C ALA A 183 -17.40 -8.24 -17.08
N ARG A 184 -17.05 -7.85 -15.85
CA ARG A 184 -17.99 -7.28 -14.89
C ARG A 184 -18.14 -5.78 -15.09
N GLU A 185 -19.07 -5.41 -15.95
CA GLU A 185 -19.53 -4.03 -16.08
C GLU A 185 -20.43 -3.63 -14.90
N LEU A 186 -20.02 -2.56 -14.21
CA LEU A 186 -20.82 -1.83 -13.23
C LEU A 186 -21.06 -0.43 -13.78
N ASP A 187 -22.25 0.14 -13.57
CA ASP A 187 -22.50 1.56 -13.82
C ASP A 187 -21.69 2.47 -12.87
N ASP A 188 -21.69 3.77 -13.13
CA ASP A 188 -20.91 4.75 -12.35
C ASP A 188 -21.37 4.80 -10.88
N ASP A 189 -22.68 4.75 -10.62
CA ASP A 189 -23.26 4.87 -9.29
C ASP A 189 -22.94 3.62 -8.44
N ALA A 190 -23.00 2.42 -9.01
CA ALA A 190 -22.59 1.19 -8.34
C ALA A 190 -21.07 1.17 -8.04
N CYS A 191 -20.24 1.68 -8.96
CA CYS A 191 -18.81 1.87 -8.72
C CYS A 191 -18.57 2.81 -7.53
N LEU A 192 -19.19 4.00 -7.57
CA LEU A 192 -19.01 5.03 -6.56
C LEU A 192 -19.56 4.58 -5.19
N THR A 193 -20.75 3.98 -5.14
CA THR A 193 -21.36 3.44 -3.91
C THR A 193 -20.41 2.44 -3.23
N ALA A 194 -19.85 1.49 -3.99
CA ALA A 194 -18.93 0.51 -3.46
C ALA A 194 -17.63 1.16 -2.94
N LEU A 195 -17.04 2.10 -3.69
CA LEU A 195 -15.83 2.81 -3.28
C LEU A 195 -16.06 3.67 -2.03
N VAL A 196 -17.18 4.37 -1.92
CA VAL A 196 -17.54 5.17 -0.73
C VAL A 196 -17.76 4.27 0.49
N ALA A 197 -18.50 3.17 0.35
CA ALA A 197 -18.68 2.19 1.43
C ALA A 197 -17.34 1.61 1.93
N ARG A 198 -16.42 1.31 1.01
CA ARG A 198 -15.06 0.80 1.32
C ARG A 198 -14.18 1.86 1.96
N ALA A 199 -14.26 3.12 1.54
CA ALA A 199 -13.58 4.23 2.20
C ALA A 199 -14.09 4.40 3.64
N GLY A 200 -15.41 4.35 3.86
CA GLY A 200 -15.99 4.38 5.20
C GLY A 200 -15.51 3.25 6.09
N ARG A 201 -15.50 2.00 5.59
CA ARG A 201 -14.95 0.83 6.30
C ARG A 201 -13.47 0.96 6.63
N ALA A 202 -12.65 1.43 5.70
CA ALA A 202 -11.21 1.59 5.90
C ALA A 202 -10.87 2.72 6.90
N LEU A 203 -11.67 3.79 6.92
CA LEU A 203 -11.48 4.93 7.80
C LEU A 203 -12.16 4.76 9.18
N GLY A 204 -13.12 3.85 9.29
CA GLY A 204 -14.01 3.64 10.45
C GLY A 204 -15.05 4.76 10.61
N VAL A 205 -14.59 6.00 10.61
CA VAL A 205 -15.40 7.22 10.58
C VAL A 205 -14.72 8.29 9.69
N GLY A 206 -15.51 9.01 8.90
CA GLY A 206 -15.00 10.05 8.01
C GLY A 206 -16.03 11.12 7.67
N THR A 207 -15.54 12.33 7.37
CA THR A 207 -16.36 13.37 6.71
C THR A 207 -16.54 13.08 5.22
N ARG A 208 -17.42 13.81 4.54
CA ARG A 208 -17.57 13.73 3.08
C ARG A 208 -16.24 13.97 2.33
N ALA A 209 -15.39 14.86 2.85
CA ALA A 209 -14.07 15.12 2.28
C ALA A 209 -13.13 13.92 2.46
N ASP A 210 -13.15 13.26 3.61
CA ASP A 210 -12.32 12.09 3.92
C ASP A 210 -12.68 10.91 3.01
N LEU A 211 -13.99 10.66 2.84
CA LEU A 211 -14.54 9.60 1.98
C LEU A 211 -14.18 9.86 0.51
N ALA A 212 -14.21 11.13 0.08
CA ALA A 212 -13.82 11.52 -1.27
C ALA A 212 -12.31 11.33 -1.50
N ASP A 213 -11.47 11.78 -0.57
CA ASP A 213 -10.01 11.77 -0.76
C ASP A 213 -9.40 10.36 -0.83
N TYR A 214 -9.96 9.40 -0.09
CA TYR A 214 -9.43 8.03 0.00
C TYR A 214 -9.27 7.33 -1.37
N TYR A 215 -10.21 7.53 -2.29
CA TYR A 215 -10.14 7.03 -3.68
C TYR A 215 -9.99 8.15 -4.72
N ARG A 216 -9.73 9.39 -4.28
CA ARG A 216 -9.71 10.63 -5.09
C ARG A 216 -10.97 10.83 -5.94
N LEU A 217 -12.12 10.62 -5.31
CA LEU A 217 -13.43 11.00 -5.84
C LEU A 217 -13.65 12.51 -5.66
N LYS A 218 -14.62 13.06 -6.37
CA LYS A 218 -15.13 14.40 -6.08
C LYS A 218 -16.15 14.33 -4.93
N GLN A 219 -16.41 15.46 -4.26
CA GLN A 219 -17.37 15.49 -3.14
C GLN A 219 -18.85 15.35 -3.58
N ASP A 220 -19.20 15.84 -4.77
CA ASP A 220 -20.52 15.68 -5.39
C ASP A 220 -20.81 14.19 -5.69
N GLN A 221 -19.82 13.46 -6.21
CA GLN A 221 -19.90 12.01 -6.41
C GLN A 221 -20.13 11.24 -5.11
N VAL A 222 -19.56 11.68 -3.98
CA VAL A 222 -19.84 11.08 -2.67
C VAL A 222 -21.26 11.43 -2.20
N GLU A 223 -21.66 12.70 -2.35
CA GLU A 223 -22.99 13.18 -1.96
C GLU A 223 -24.13 12.46 -2.72
N GLN A 224 -23.92 12.16 -4.00
CA GLN A 224 -24.86 11.40 -4.84
C GLN A 224 -25.17 10.00 -4.29
N VAL A 225 -24.15 9.30 -3.76
CA VAL A 225 -24.25 7.86 -3.45
C VAL A 225 -24.16 7.49 -1.97
N VAL A 226 -23.77 8.42 -1.09
CA VAL A 226 -23.48 8.07 0.33
C VAL A 226 -24.69 7.49 1.06
N GLU A 227 -25.90 7.98 0.80
CA GLU A 227 -27.14 7.47 1.41
C GLU A 227 -27.58 6.11 0.81
N ALA A 228 -27.00 5.68 -0.33
CA ALA A 228 -27.15 4.34 -0.90
C ALA A 228 -26.10 3.33 -0.36
N THR A 229 -25.15 3.78 0.45
CA THR A 229 -24.22 2.91 1.18
C THR A 229 -24.82 2.44 2.51
N ALA A 230 -24.18 1.46 3.15
CA ALA A 230 -24.51 1.07 4.53
C ALA A 230 -23.93 2.02 5.60
N LEU A 231 -23.26 3.11 5.23
CA LEU A 231 -22.62 4.02 6.20
C LEU A 231 -23.67 4.86 6.93
N VAL A 232 -23.63 4.86 8.25
CA VAL A 232 -24.61 5.60 9.07
C VAL A 232 -24.11 7.02 9.37
N PRO A 233 -24.98 8.04 9.29
CA PRO A 233 -24.59 9.42 9.63
C PRO A 233 -24.40 9.58 11.14
N VAL A 234 -23.29 10.22 11.52
CA VAL A 234 -22.88 10.41 12.92
C VAL A 234 -22.44 11.85 13.20
N LYS A 235 -22.45 12.23 14.48
CA LYS A 235 -21.78 13.44 15.00
C LYS A 235 -20.57 12.99 15.82
N VAL A 236 -19.41 13.57 15.53
CA VAL A 236 -18.15 13.29 16.26
C VAL A 236 -17.84 14.48 17.17
N ALA A 237 -17.50 14.22 18.43
CA ALA A 237 -17.17 15.28 19.39
C ALA A 237 -15.98 16.12 18.88
N GLY A 238 -16.13 17.45 18.91
CA GLY A 238 -15.12 18.39 18.40
C GLY A 238 -15.06 18.55 16.88
N TRP A 239 -15.89 17.84 16.10
CA TRP A 239 -16.00 18.04 14.65
C TRP A 239 -17.20 18.93 14.32
N THR A 240 -17.04 19.83 13.35
CA THR A 240 -18.14 20.71 12.86
C THR A 240 -18.83 20.13 11.62
N GLN A 241 -18.18 19.20 10.92
CA GLN A 241 -18.67 18.56 9.70
C GLN A 241 -19.64 17.41 10.02
N ARG A 242 -20.64 17.18 9.16
CA ARG A 242 -21.35 15.89 9.10
C ARG A 242 -20.34 14.79 8.78
N ALA A 243 -20.43 13.68 9.50
CA ALA A 243 -19.61 12.51 9.30
C ALA A 243 -20.48 11.27 9.11
N TRP A 244 -19.88 10.22 8.58
CA TRP A 244 -20.47 8.90 8.42
C TRP A 244 -19.51 7.86 9.01
N ALA A 245 -20.05 6.79 9.57
CA ALA A 245 -19.30 5.69 10.13
C ALA A 245 -19.75 4.35 9.54
N ASP A 246 -18.82 3.39 9.48
CA ASP A 246 -19.15 2.01 9.16
C ASP A 246 -19.88 1.36 10.36
N PRO A 247 -21.02 0.66 10.15
CA PRO A 247 -21.79 0.07 11.25
C PRO A 247 -21.02 -0.95 12.09
N ASP A 248 -20.13 -1.74 11.47
CA ASP A 248 -19.32 -2.73 12.18
C ASP A 248 -18.32 -2.01 13.09
N ALA A 249 -17.68 -0.95 12.57
CA ALA A 249 -16.77 -0.10 13.35
C ALA A 249 -17.46 0.57 14.55
N LEU A 250 -18.73 0.96 14.43
CA LEU A 250 -19.53 1.47 15.56
C LEU A 250 -19.88 0.37 16.58
N ALA A 251 -20.24 -0.83 16.11
CA ALA A 251 -20.58 -1.96 16.97
C ALA A 251 -19.38 -2.42 17.81
N GLU A 252 -18.16 -2.27 17.32
CA GLU A 252 -16.93 -2.58 18.06
C GLU A 252 -16.57 -1.54 19.14
N LEU A 253 -17.07 -0.29 19.06
CA LEU A 253 -16.67 0.80 19.98
C LEU A 253 -16.74 0.46 21.48
N PRO A 254 -17.82 -0.17 22.02
CA PRO A 254 -17.92 -0.45 23.45
C PRO A 254 -16.88 -1.47 23.96
N GLY A 255 -16.30 -2.27 23.07
CA GLY A 255 -15.28 -3.29 23.39
C GLY A 255 -13.87 -2.93 22.94
N LEU A 256 -13.67 -1.75 22.33
CA LEU A 256 -12.47 -1.39 21.56
C LEU A 256 -11.26 -1.04 22.46
N ARG A 257 -10.72 -2.05 23.15
CA ARG A 257 -9.35 -2.02 23.69
C ARG A 257 -8.38 -2.03 22.51
N GLY A 258 -8.04 -0.85 22.03
CA GLY A 258 -7.38 -0.65 20.73
C GLY A 258 -6.17 -1.55 20.52
N ARG A 259 -6.18 -2.30 19.41
CA ARG A 259 -5.03 -3.10 18.96
C ARG A 259 -3.99 -2.16 18.36
N HIS A 260 -3.23 -1.50 19.22
CA HIS A 260 -2.32 -0.45 18.81
C HIS A 260 -1.00 -1.02 18.28
N ALA A 261 -0.78 -0.89 16.97
CA ALA A 261 0.53 -1.13 16.39
C ALA A 261 1.54 -0.08 16.88
N THR A 262 2.78 -0.53 17.09
CA THR A 262 3.96 0.34 17.24
C THR A 262 4.79 0.22 15.96
N THR A 263 4.81 1.26 15.15
CA THR A 263 5.47 1.26 13.83
C THR A 263 5.78 2.68 13.35
N LEU A 264 6.72 2.78 12.41
CA LEU A 264 6.82 3.95 11.55
C LEU A 264 5.79 3.84 10.42
N LEU A 265 5.13 4.93 10.08
CA LEU A 265 4.20 5.04 8.95
C LEU A 265 4.90 5.67 7.75
N SER A 266 4.61 5.18 6.55
CA SER A 266 5.02 5.85 5.32
C SER A 266 4.37 7.25 5.27
N PRO A 267 5.03 8.29 4.71
CA PRO A 267 4.37 9.56 4.39
C PRO A 267 3.20 9.40 3.39
N PHE A 268 3.12 8.23 2.73
CA PHE A 268 2.05 7.81 1.82
C PHE A 268 1.13 6.73 2.42
N ASP A 269 1.18 6.50 3.73
CA ASP A 269 0.25 5.60 4.42
C ASP A 269 -1.15 6.22 4.49
N SER A 270 -2.20 5.40 4.34
CA SER A 270 -3.59 5.86 4.29
C SER A 270 -4.09 6.49 5.59
N LEU A 271 -3.37 6.29 6.70
CA LEU A 271 -3.64 6.96 7.96
C LEU A 271 -3.17 8.42 7.99
N VAL A 272 -2.18 8.80 7.16
CA VAL A 272 -1.50 10.10 7.23
C VAL A 272 -1.37 10.89 5.92
N TRP A 273 -1.76 10.34 4.76
CA TRP A 273 -1.69 11.08 3.49
C TRP A 273 -2.59 12.32 3.46
N ASP A 274 -3.76 12.26 4.13
CA ASP A 274 -4.69 13.38 4.24
C ASP A 274 -4.29 14.19 5.47
N ARG A 275 -3.57 15.29 5.24
CA ARG A 275 -3.15 16.19 6.32
C ARG A 275 -4.33 16.77 7.10
N ALA A 276 -5.45 17.11 6.44
CA ALA A 276 -6.59 17.72 7.10
C ALA A 276 -7.28 16.72 8.04
N ARG A 277 -7.47 15.47 7.60
CA ARG A 277 -7.93 14.38 8.47
C ARG A 277 -6.91 14.04 9.56
N THR A 278 -5.62 13.97 9.24
CA THR A 278 -4.56 13.64 10.21
C THR A 278 -4.51 14.65 11.35
N SER A 279 -4.57 15.95 11.02
CA SER A 279 -4.63 17.03 12.02
C SER A 279 -5.92 16.92 12.86
N ARG A 280 -7.09 16.71 12.24
CA ARG A 280 -8.37 16.60 12.95
C ARG A 280 -8.51 15.35 13.83
N VAL A 281 -7.97 14.20 13.41
CA VAL A 281 -8.07 12.91 14.14
C VAL A 281 -6.97 12.80 15.21
N PHE A 282 -5.73 13.13 14.86
CA PHE A 282 -4.57 12.88 15.72
C PHE A 282 -4.00 14.14 16.37
N GLY A 283 -4.46 15.35 16.03
CA GLY A 283 -3.81 16.59 16.47
C GLY A 283 -2.33 16.62 16.09
N PHE A 284 -2.02 16.22 14.85
CA PHE A 284 -0.66 15.99 14.37
C PHE A 284 -0.49 16.55 12.96
N ASP A 285 0.37 17.55 12.81
CA ASP A 285 0.70 18.12 11.51
C ASP A 285 1.88 17.36 10.87
N HIS A 286 1.60 16.76 9.73
CA HIS A 286 2.60 16.09 8.91
C HIS A 286 2.76 16.76 7.55
N ARG A 287 4.00 16.84 7.07
CA ARG A 287 4.35 17.29 5.71
C ARG A 287 5.59 16.52 5.27
N LEU A 288 5.53 15.92 4.08
CA LEU A 288 6.71 15.37 3.44
C LEU A 288 7.64 16.51 2.99
N GLU A 289 8.87 16.55 3.52
CA GLU A 289 9.84 17.62 3.24
C GLU A 289 10.83 17.25 2.12
N ALA A 290 10.56 16.17 1.38
CA ALA A 290 11.39 15.72 0.25
C ALA A 290 11.61 16.84 -0.81
N TYR A 291 10.56 17.64 -1.04
CA TYR A 291 10.54 18.78 -1.96
C TYR A 291 10.98 20.11 -1.31
N VAL A 292 11.30 20.11 0.00
CA VAL A 292 11.80 21.29 0.71
C VAL A 292 13.33 21.31 0.61
N PRO A 293 13.97 22.46 0.30
CA PRO A 293 15.43 22.58 0.29
C PRO A 293 16.05 22.16 1.63
N ARG A 294 17.20 21.46 1.61
CA ARG A 294 17.80 20.83 2.81
C ARG A 294 17.89 21.74 4.03
N ALA A 295 18.26 23.01 3.85
CA ALA A 295 18.41 23.99 4.93
C ALA A 295 17.08 24.53 5.52
N LYS A 296 15.94 24.22 4.89
CA LYS A 296 14.58 24.61 5.34
C LYS A 296 13.76 23.44 5.88
N ARG A 297 14.37 22.25 5.99
CA ARG A 297 13.73 21.05 6.55
C ARG A 297 13.67 21.14 8.07
N VAL A 298 12.52 20.84 8.65
CA VAL A 298 12.31 20.84 10.10
C VAL A 298 12.50 19.44 10.66
N HIS A 299 11.98 18.42 9.97
CA HIS A 299 11.97 17.03 10.46
C HIS A 299 12.86 16.07 9.67
N GLY A 300 13.18 16.39 8.41
CA GLY A 300 14.07 15.56 7.58
C GLY A 300 13.48 15.18 6.22
N TYR A 301 14.28 14.56 5.36
CA TYR A 301 13.94 14.36 3.94
C TYR A 301 12.69 13.50 3.73
N PHE A 302 12.59 12.39 4.46
CA PHE A 302 11.54 11.39 4.32
C PHE A 302 10.98 11.03 5.70
N ALA A 303 10.71 12.06 6.52
CA ALA A 303 10.24 11.89 7.88
C ALA A 303 8.96 11.01 7.95
N MET A 304 9.06 9.86 8.61
CA MET A 304 7.98 8.90 8.86
C MET A 304 7.35 9.14 10.24
N PRO A 305 6.03 9.29 10.37
CA PRO A 305 5.36 9.40 11.67
C PRO A 305 5.51 8.13 12.52
N LEU A 306 5.81 8.30 13.82
CA LEU A 306 5.82 7.22 14.80
C LEU A 306 4.41 7.01 15.35
N LEU A 307 3.77 5.90 14.97
CA LEU A 307 2.52 5.43 15.56
C LEU A 307 2.82 4.50 16.74
N ALA A 308 2.25 4.79 17.91
CA ALA A 308 2.21 3.88 19.05
C ALA A 308 1.02 4.21 19.95
N GLY A 309 0.41 3.21 20.59
CA GLY A 309 -0.73 3.43 21.50
C GLY A 309 -1.93 4.15 20.86
N GLY A 310 -2.10 4.02 19.53
CA GLY A 310 -3.15 4.71 18.78
C GLY A 310 -2.91 6.21 18.58
N ARG A 311 -1.68 6.69 18.83
CA ARG A 311 -1.30 8.11 18.71
C ARG A 311 -0.06 8.25 17.85
N LEU A 312 0.03 9.39 17.16
CA LEU A 312 1.26 9.83 16.48
C LEU A 312 2.11 10.58 17.52
N LEU A 313 3.24 9.97 17.92
CA LEU A 313 4.08 10.45 19.03
C LEU A 313 5.27 11.32 18.58
N GLY A 314 5.63 11.24 17.30
CA GLY A 314 6.80 11.93 16.75
C GLY A 314 7.03 11.57 15.29
N ARG A 315 8.23 11.88 14.80
CA ARG A 315 8.70 11.66 13.42
C ARG A 315 10.12 11.12 13.46
N VAL A 316 10.47 10.25 12.52
CA VAL A 316 11.81 9.72 12.29
C VAL A 316 12.19 10.00 10.84
N ASP A 317 13.38 10.54 10.54
CA ASP A 317 13.94 10.57 9.17
C ASP A 317 14.87 9.37 8.98
N PRO A 318 14.38 8.23 8.45
CA PRO A 318 15.18 7.03 8.32
C PRO A 318 16.13 7.09 7.12
N ALA A 319 17.25 6.41 7.24
CA ALA A 319 18.15 6.03 6.17
C ALA A 319 18.68 4.62 6.42
N ARG A 320 19.36 4.06 5.43
CA ARG A 320 20.07 2.77 5.53
C ARG A 320 21.52 2.96 5.10
N GLU A 321 22.45 2.49 5.91
CA GLU A 321 23.87 2.38 5.56
C GLU A 321 24.30 0.94 5.80
N GLY A 322 24.52 0.19 4.72
CA GLY A 322 24.82 -1.24 4.78
C GLY A 322 23.72 -2.05 5.48
N ARG A 323 24.02 -2.55 6.68
CA ARG A 323 23.11 -3.32 7.54
C ARG A 323 22.62 -2.54 8.78
N THR A 324 22.92 -1.25 8.88
CA THR A 324 22.38 -0.37 9.93
C THR A 324 21.19 0.44 9.40
N LEU A 325 20.07 0.44 10.13
CA LEU A 325 19.02 1.46 9.99
C LEU A 325 19.40 2.70 10.79
N ILE A 326 19.36 3.86 10.17
CA ILE A 326 19.76 5.13 10.79
C ILE A 326 18.55 6.04 10.93
N ALA A 327 18.25 6.47 12.15
CA ALA A 327 17.40 7.63 12.38
C ALA A 327 18.27 8.90 12.36
N ARG A 328 18.31 9.58 11.21
CA ARG A 328 19.09 10.84 11.01
C ARG A 328 18.55 11.99 11.84
N GLN A 329 17.27 11.90 12.17
CA GLN A 329 16.56 12.81 13.04
C GLN A 329 15.36 12.09 13.67
N VAL A 330 15.15 12.31 14.95
CA VAL A 330 13.95 11.92 15.68
C VAL A 330 13.39 13.19 16.32
N SER A 331 12.18 13.59 15.93
CA SER A 331 11.49 14.74 16.52
C SER A 331 10.21 14.34 17.21
N MET A 332 10.09 14.65 18.50
CA MET A 332 8.99 14.18 19.34
C MET A 332 7.91 15.25 19.53
N GLU A 333 6.65 14.83 19.59
CA GLU A 333 5.55 15.72 19.95
C GLU A 333 5.64 16.07 21.45
N ALA A 334 5.39 17.32 21.83
CA ALA A 334 5.45 17.75 23.25
C ALA A 334 4.57 16.88 24.18
N ARG A 335 3.44 16.36 23.67
CA ARG A 335 2.56 15.43 24.40
C ARG A 335 3.20 14.08 24.73
N ALA A 336 4.22 13.66 23.97
CA ALA A 336 4.96 12.41 24.12
C ALA A 336 6.14 12.54 25.10
N THR A 337 6.63 13.75 25.37
CA THR A 337 7.79 13.99 26.26
C THR A 337 7.48 14.87 27.48
N GLY A 338 6.23 15.35 27.63
CA GLY A 338 5.83 16.27 28.70
C GLY A 338 5.90 15.74 30.15
N THR A 339 6.25 14.47 30.38
CA THR A 339 6.61 13.93 31.70
C THR A 339 7.69 12.83 31.56
N PRO A 340 8.51 12.54 32.59
CA PRO A 340 9.54 11.50 32.52
C PRO A 340 9.02 10.13 32.05
N SER A 341 7.92 9.65 32.66
CA SER A 341 7.26 8.39 32.27
C SER A 341 6.76 8.38 30.81
N ARG A 342 6.32 9.53 30.27
CA ARG A 342 5.96 9.63 28.85
C ARG A 342 7.19 9.59 27.95
N THR A 343 8.28 10.25 28.34
CA THR A 343 9.57 10.21 27.64
C THR A 343 10.11 8.78 27.56
N GLU A 344 10.12 8.04 28.67
CA GLU A 344 10.53 6.63 28.74
C GLU A 344 9.67 5.72 27.85
N SER A 345 8.33 5.80 27.99
CA SER A 345 7.42 4.98 27.18
C SER A 345 7.48 5.32 25.69
N SER A 346 7.73 6.58 25.34
CA SER A 346 7.91 7.01 23.95
C SER A 346 9.25 6.58 23.37
N ALA A 347 10.33 6.54 24.18
CA ALA A 347 11.62 5.99 23.77
C ALA A 347 11.53 4.47 23.54
N ALA A 348 10.83 3.72 24.40
CA ALA A 348 10.57 2.30 24.20
C ALA A 348 9.73 2.03 22.94
N ALA A 349 8.71 2.85 22.68
CA ALA A 349 7.90 2.77 21.46
C ALA A 349 8.71 3.08 20.20
N LEU A 350 9.55 4.12 20.23
CA LEU A 350 10.47 4.47 19.16
C LEU A 350 11.45 3.33 18.86
N ALA A 351 12.12 2.79 19.88
CA ALA A 351 13.06 1.69 19.74
C ALA A 351 12.40 0.45 19.12
N THR A 352 11.18 0.09 19.58
CA THR A 352 10.36 -0.98 18.99
C THR A 352 10.06 -0.72 17.51
N ALA A 353 9.69 0.51 17.14
CA ALA A 353 9.38 0.87 15.76
C ALA A 353 10.63 0.87 14.85
N LEU A 354 11.77 1.33 15.36
CA LEU A 354 13.05 1.32 14.65
C LEU A 354 13.53 -0.12 14.40
N TRP A 355 13.52 -0.99 15.41
CA TRP A 355 13.92 -2.39 15.23
C TRP A 355 12.99 -3.18 14.30
N ARG A 356 11.68 -2.89 14.32
CA ARG A 356 10.73 -3.43 13.34
C ARG A 356 11.05 -2.96 11.92
N ALA A 357 11.35 -1.67 11.73
CA ALA A 357 11.75 -1.13 10.44
C ALA A 357 13.09 -1.71 9.97
N ALA A 358 14.07 -1.87 10.86
CA ALA A 358 15.39 -2.43 10.58
C ALA A 358 15.26 -3.89 10.10
N SER A 359 14.55 -4.71 10.88
CA SER A 359 14.27 -6.11 10.53
C SER A 359 13.49 -6.22 9.21
N TRP A 360 12.58 -5.27 8.93
CA TRP A 360 11.84 -5.22 7.68
C TRP A 360 12.74 -4.96 6.46
N VAL A 361 13.72 -4.05 6.56
CA VAL A 361 14.66 -3.75 5.46
C VAL A 361 15.91 -4.64 5.46
N GLY A 362 16.01 -5.65 6.34
CA GLY A 362 17.16 -6.56 6.42
C GLY A 362 18.42 -5.92 7.03
N CYS A 363 18.23 -5.00 7.97
CA CYS A 363 19.25 -4.44 8.85
C CYS A 363 19.29 -5.19 10.20
N ASP A 364 20.47 -5.34 10.78
CA ASP A 364 20.73 -5.96 12.09
C ASP A 364 21.23 -4.98 13.16
N ASP A 365 21.38 -3.69 12.80
CA ASP A 365 21.76 -2.62 13.70
C ASP A 365 20.84 -1.39 13.56
N VAL A 366 20.73 -0.59 14.64
CA VAL A 366 19.94 0.64 14.70
C VAL A 366 20.75 1.76 15.35
N ARG A 367 20.99 2.83 14.59
CA ARG A 367 21.73 4.03 15.05
C ARG A 367 20.85 5.27 15.01
N VAL A 368 20.84 6.05 16.11
CA VAL A 368 20.18 7.37 16.15
C VAL A 368 21.24 8.46 16.20
N GLU A 369 21.17 9.38 15.23
CA GLU A 369 22.14 10.48 15.10
C GLU A 369 21.73 11.72 15.89
N ARG A 370 20.46 12.12 15.76
CA ARG A 370 19.90 13.31 16.40
C ARG A 370 18.51 12.99 16.93
N SER A 371 18.24 13.35 18.18
CA SER A 371 16.95 13.13 18.84
C SER A 371 16.66 14.22 19.87
N ASP A 372 15.38 14.54 20.02
CA ASP A 372 14.89 15.40 21.11
C ASP A 372 14.75 14.62 22.44
N LEU A 373 15.03 13.31 22.47
CA LEU A 373 15.00 12.45 23.66
C LEU A 373 16.36 12.44 24.39
N PRO A 374 16.39 12.31 25.73
CA PRO A 374 17.61 12.07 26.50
C PRO A 374 18.37 10.84 25.99
N ARG A 375 19.68 10.97 25.83
CA ARG A 375 20.53 9.98 25.13
C ARG A 375 20.63 8.66 25.89
N ASP A 376 20.73 8.73 27.20
CA ASP A 376 20.75 7.61 28.14
C ASP A 376 19.46 6.77 28.08
N ILE A 377 18.30 7.44 28.10
CA ILE A 377 16.98 6.78 27.97
C ILE A 377 16.87 6.10 26.60
N LEU A 378 17.31 6.78 25.54
CA LEU A 378 17.24 6.26 24.18
C LEU A 378 18.17 5.05 23.95
N ASP A 379 19.44 5.14 24.38
CA ASP A 379 20.40 4.05 24.25
C ASP A 379 20.01 2.83 25.11
N SER A 380 19.37 3.04 26.27
CA SER A 380 18.76 1.98 27.08
C SER A 380 17.58 1.32 26.35
N ALA A 381 16.63 2.12 25.84
CA ALA A 381 15.46 1.63 25.11
C ALA A 381 15.85 0.84 23.85
N LEU A 382 16.86 1.30 23.09
CA LEU A 382 17.36 0.60 21.90
C LEU A 382 17.94 -0.77 22.25
N LYS A 383 18.77 -0.86 23.30
CA LYS A 383 19.34 -2.14 23.77
C LYS A 383 18.25 -3.11 24.22
N ASN A 384 17.28 -2.64 25.00
CA ASN A 384 16.19 -3.46 25.55
C ASN A 384 15.20 -3.95 24.49
N ALA A 385 15.14 -3.31 23.32
CA ALA A 385 14.26 -3.67 22.21
C ALA A 385 14.96 -4.44 21.08
N THR A 386 16.26 -4.74 21.22
CA THR A 386 17.03 -5.54 20.24
C THR A 386 16.37 -6.91 20.02
N PRO A 387 16.09 -7.31 18.76
CA PRO A 387 15.67 -8.68 18.46
C PRO A 387 16.70 -9.71 18.93
N ALA A 388 16.22 -10.88 19.35
CA ALA A 388 17.06 -12.03 19.74
C ALA A 388 17.65 -12.77 18.53
#